data_AF-A0A960YHC5-F1
#
_entry.id   AF-A0A960YHC5-F1
#
_cell.length_a   1.000
_cell.length_b   1.000
_cell.length_c   1.000
_cell.angle_alpha   90.00
_cell.angle_beta   90.00
_cell.angle_gamma   90.00
#
_symmetry.space_group_name_H-M   'P 1'
#
loop_
_entity.id
_entity.type
_entity.pdbx_description
1 polymer ?
#
loop_
_entity_poly.entity_id
_entity_poly.type
_entity_poly.pdbx_seq_one_letter_code
_entity_poly.pdbx_strand_id
1 'polypeptide(L)'
;MRAAFKRRLDEGVLLFDGAMGTTLYDRGVHLGRCFDALNLDDPDLVQGVHADYLRAGAQVLQTNTFGANVFKLGRHHLADSMADINRRGAALAKEIAAGRPGVMAAGSMGPLGVKLEPWGPTSREEARAAFASQAAALVDGGVDLFVLETFADPGELAEAIRGVRQAAADLPIVAQLTLGEEGLTLYGAPLADVVPFVLAAGPDAIGLNCTVGPELMLEALEALAGLTDLPLSVQPNAGYPKRMEERYFYLSSPDYFARYGKRFVEAGARIVGGCCGTTPDHIAALSRSLRAVSPSHPTHAVPLAPPPRMKQVEPVPMPAKSKLATKIAAGEKVCSVELLPPRGWELDKLLALTADMAAAGFDAVNIPDGPRATARLSPMATAVRIAGELEGIEPVLHYVCRDRNLLGMQADLLGAYALGLRNLLLITGDPP
;
A
#
# COMPACT_ATOMS: atom_id res chain seq x y z
N MET A 1 23.62 6.69 12.05
CA MET A 1 22.98 5.53 12.72
C MET A 1 22.88 4.30 11.80
N ARG A 2 22.62 4.48 10.50
CA ARG A 2 22.63 3.40 9.48
C ARG A 2 23.83 2.45 9.50
N ALA A 3 25.05 2.96 9.58
CA ALA A 3 26.24 2.09 9.65
C ALA A 3 26.28 1.21 10.91
N ALA A 4 25.78 1.73 12.04
CA ALA A 4 25.70 0.95 13.29
C ALA A 4 24.63 -0.14 13.19
N PHE A 5 23.48 0.17 12.59
CA PHE A 5 22.44 -0.81 12.30
C PHE A 5 22.92 -1.92 11.37
N LYS A 6 23.61 -1.57 10.29
CA LYS A 6 24.21 -2.56 9.38
C LYS A 6 25.18 -3.48 10.11
N ARG A 7 26.12 -2.92 10.90
CA ARG A 7 27.04 -3.73 11.73
C ARG A 7 26.29 -4.67 12.67
N ARG A 8 25.21 -4.19 13.31
CA ARG A 8 24.39 -5.04 14.19
C ARG A 8 23.77 -6.22 13.43
N LEU A 9 23.33 -6.02 12.17
CA LEU A 9 22.81 -7.11 11.33
C LEU A 9 23.90 -8.06 10.85
N ASP A 10 25.13 -7.57 10.67
CA ASP A 10 26.30 -8.39 10.31
C ASP A 10 26.75 -9.29 11.49
N GLU A 11 26.60 -8.81 12.74
CA GLU A 11 26.93 -9.57 13.96
C GLU A 11 25.92 -10.69 14.27
N GLY A 12 24.70 -10.60 13.74
CA GLY A 12 23.71 -11.66 13.85
C GLY A 12 22.27 -11.20 13.68
N VAL A 13 21.35 -12.12 13.91
CA VAL A 13 19.92 -11.89 13.71
C VAL A 13 19.40 -10.90 14.75
N LEU A 14 18.52 -10.01 14.31
CA LEU A 14 17.86 -9.02 15.14
C LEU A 14 16.40 -9.44 15.33
N LEU A 15 16.02 -9.69 16.59
CA LEU A 15 14.67 -10.11 16.95
C LEU A 15 13.77 -8.90 17.20
N PHE A 16 12.77 -8.72 16.36
CA PHE A 16 11.69 -7.75 16.56
C PHE A 16 10.61 -8.35 17.49
N ASP A 17 9.71 -7.50 17.99
CA ASP A 17 8.58 -7.91 18.81
C ASP A 17 7.46 -8.56 17.98
N GLY A 18 6.29 -8.72 18.61
CA GLY A 18 5.11 -9.34 18.02
C GLY A 18 3.96 -8.35 17.84
N ALA A 19 2.73 -8.85 17.74
CA ALA A 19 1.57 -7.98 17.52
C ALA A 19 1.26 -7.05 18.71
N MET A 20 1.35 -5.75 18.48
CA MET A 20 0.80 -4.72 19.37
C MET A 20 -0.74 -4.81 19.44
N GLY A 21 -1.42 -4.75 18.30
CA GLY A 21 -2.88 -4.72 18.24
C GLY A 21 -3.56 -5.97 18.80
N THR A 22 -3.03 -7.17 18.52
CA THR A 22 -3.56 -8.43 19.10
C THR A 22 -3.41 -8.43 20.62
N THR A 23 -2.25 -8.02 21.14
CA THR A 23 -2.01 -8.02 22.59
C THR A 23 -2.90 -6.99 23.30
N LEU A 24 -3.13 -5.82 22.70
CA LEU A 24 -4.06 -4.82 23.24
C LEU A 24 -5.50 -5.35 23.24
N TYR A 25 -5.91 -6.05 22.19
CA TYR A 25 -7.22 -6.70 22.13
C TYR A 25 -7.38 -7.77 23.22
N ASP A 26 -6.37 -8.62 23.41
CA ASP A 26 -6.37 -9.66 24.45
C ASP A 26 -6.43 -9.07 25.87
N ARG A 27 -5.94 -7.83 26.04
CA ARG A 27 -6.03 -7.05 27.29
C ARG A 27 -7.34 -6.28 27.44
N GLY A 28 -8.32 -6.51 26.56
CA GLY A 28 -9.68 -5.99 26.67
C GLY A 28 -9.96 -4.72 25.86
N VAL A 29 -9.05 -4.25 25.01
CA VAL A 29 -9.33 -3.10 24.13
C VAL A 29 -10.20 -3.56 22.95
N HIS A 30 -11.37 -2.95 22.80
CA HIS A 30 -12.27 -3.26 21.69
C HIS A 30 -11.73 -2.80 20.32
N LEU A 31 -11.93 -3.62 19.28
CA LEU A 31 -11.50 -3.34 17.89
C LEU A 31 -12.07 -2.05 17.29
N GLY A 32 -13.17 -1.52 17.86
CA GLY A 32 -13.76 -0.24 17.43
C GLY A 32 -13.02 0.99 17.93
N ARG A 33 -12.08 0.84 18.88
CA ARG A 33 -11.25 1.96 19.36
C ARG A 33 -10.03 2.17 18.45
N CYS A 34 -9.55 3.41 18.40
CA CYS A 34 -8.26 3.71 17.80
C CYS A 34 -7.14 3.25 18.75
N PHE A 35 -6.40 2.20 18.36
CA PHE A 35 -5.31 1.67 19.19
C PHE A 35 -4.15 2.66 19.31
N ASP A 36 -3.86 3.43 18.26
CA ASP A 36 -2.81 4.44 18.29
C ASP A 36 -3.10 5.53 19.36
N ALA A 37 -4.37 5.89 19.55
CA ALA A 37 -4.79 6.88 20.56
C ALA A 37 -4.47 6.45 22.00
N LEU A 38 -4.30 5.15 22.25
CA LEU A 38 -3.91 4.64 23.57
C LEU A 38 -2.55 5.15 24.03
N ASN A 39 -1.69 5.62 23.12
CA ASN A 39 -0.45 6.29 23.51
C ASN A 39 -0.71 7.49 24.44
N LEU A 40 -1.83 8.19 24.23
CA LEU A 40 -2.28 9.31 25.07
C LEU A 40 -3.29 8.87 26.12
N ASP A 41 -4.27 8.05 25.73
CA ASP A 41 -5.40 7.70 26.59
C ASP A 41 -5.03 6.71 27.71
N ASP A 42 -4.14 5.76 27.42
CA ASP A 42 -3.74 4.68 28.34
C ASP A 42 -2.28 4.25 28.10
N PRO A 43 -1.30 5.14 28.40
CA PRO A 43 0.11 4.89 28.14
C PRO A 43 0.65 3.69 28.93
N ASP A 44 0.14 3.44 30.13
CA ASP A 44 0.59 2.34 31.01
C ASP A 44 0.27 0.99 30.37
N LEU A 45 -0.90 0.86 29.73
CA LEU A 45 -1.28 -0.34 28.99
C LEU A 45 -0.29 -0.61 27.84
N VAL A 46 0.04 0.42 27.05
CA VAL A 46 0.98 0.31 25.92
C VAL A 46 2.40 -0.02 26.40
N GLN A 47 2.90 0.65 27.44
CA GLN A 47 4.18 0.33 28.09
C GLN A 47 4.21 -1.11 28.59
N GLY A 48 3.12 -1.59 29.18
CA GLY A 48 2.99 -2.98 29.60
C GLY A 48 3.14 -3.96 28.43
N VAL A 49 2.66 -3.63 27.23
CA VAL A 49 2.85 -4.50 26.05
C VAL A 49 4.32 -4.52 25.62
N HIS A 50 4.96 -3.35 25.53
CA HIS A 50 6.38 -3.25 25.24
C HIS A 50 7.25 -4.00 26.27
N ALA A 51 6.92 -3.87 27.56
CA ALA A 51 7.64 -4.55 28.63
C ALA A 51 7.53 -6.08 28.52
N ASP A 52 6.37 -6.59 28.12
CA ASP A 52 6.18 -8.02 27.90
C ASP A 52 7.05 -8.55 26.75
N TYR A 53 7.10 -7.83 25.63
CA TYR A 53 7.96 -8.21 24.51
C TYR A 53 9.45 -8.08 24.83
N LEU A 54 9.84 -7.05 25.59
CA LEU A 54 11.20 -6.92 26.09
C LEU A 54 11.58 -8.11 26.99
N ARG A 55 10.68 -8.53 27.89
CA ARG A 55 10.87 -9.72 28.74
C ARG A 55 10.94 -11.01 27.91
N ALA A 56 10.14 -11.12 26.85
CA ALA A 56 10.18 -12.22 25.90
C ALA A 56 11.50 -12.30 25.11
N GLY A 57 12.27 -11.22 25.07
CA GLY A 57 13.60 -11.19 24.46
C GLY A 57 13.67 -10.43 23.14
N ALA A 58 12.65 -9.65 22.80
CA ALA A 58 12.72 -8.70 21.69
C ALA A 58 13.90 -7.74 21.88
N GLN A 59 14.57 -7.44 20.78
CA GLN A 59 15.70 -6.50 20.69
C GLN A 59 15.31 -5.21 19.95
N VAL A 60 14.17 -5.22 19.28
CA VAL A 60 13.53 -4.04 18.70
C VAL A 60 12.07 -4.05 19.11
N LEU A 61 11.59 -2.92 19.62
CA LEU A 61 10.20 -2.71 19.99
C LEU A 61 9.55 -1.78 18.96
N GLN A 62 8.52 -2.25 18.26
CA GLN A 62 7.78 -1.44 17.30
C GLN A 62 6.81 -0.53 18.05
N THR A 63 6.84 0.78 17.76
CA THR A 63 5.95 1.76 18.40
C THR A 63 4.48 1.45 18.11
N ASN A 64 3.57 1.78 19.04
CA ASN A 64 2.13 1.68 18.81
C ASN A 64 1.62 2.83 17.91
N THR A 65 2.08 2.88 16.65
CA THR A 65 1.83 4.00 15.72
C THR A 65 1.55 3.56 14.29
N PHE A 66 1.27 2.28 14.06
CA PHE A 66 1.00 1.71 12.74
C PHE A 66 -0.07 2.50 11.97
N GLY A 67 -1.13 2.94 12.65
CA GLY A 67 -2.25 3.67 12.09
C GLY A 67 -2.20 5.18 12.32
N ALA A 68 -1.16 5.70 12.99
CA ALA A 68 -1.08 7.07 13.47
C ALA A 68 -0.74 8.11 12.37
N ASN A 69 -1.41 8.05 11.22
CA ASN A 69 -1.33 9.06 10.17
C ASN A 69 -2.61 9.88 10.08
N VAL A 70 -2.52 11.06 9.46
CA VAL A 70 -3.63 12.02 9.35
C VAL A 70 -4.91 11.43 8.74
N PHE A 71 -4.80 10.51 7.78
CA PHE A 71 -5.97 9.92 7.10
C PHE A 71 -6.70 8.91 7.98
N LYS A 72 -5.96 7.99 8.63
CA LYS A 72 -6.55 6.99 9.53
C LYS A 72 -7.06 7.63 10.83
N LEU A 73 -6.29 8.53 11.44
CA LEU A 73 -6.72 9.27 12.63
C LEU A 73 -7.90 10.20 12.34
N GLY A 74 -8.00 10.76 11.13
CA GLY A 74 -9.14 11.57 10.70
C GLY A 74 -10.48 10.84 10.80
N ARG A 75 -10.50 9.51 10.55
CA ARG A 75 -11.72 8.67 10.72
C ARG A 75 -12.19 8.57 12.17
N HIS A 76 -11.31 8.89 13.11
CA HIS A 76 -11.58 8.92 14.54
C HIS A 76 -11.65 10.36 15.09
N HIS A 77 -11.62 11.38 14.23
CA HIS A 77 -11.56 12.80 14.62
C HIS A 77 -10.30 13.15 15.44
N LEU A 78 -9.18 12.48 15.17
CA LEU A 78 -7.90 12.64 15.88
C LEU A 78 -6.75 13.13 14.98
N ALA A 79 -7.05 13.66 13.79
CA ALA A 79 -6.03 14.12 12.85
C ALA A 79 -5.14 15.22 13.45
N ASP A 80 -5.71 16.14 14.23
CA ASP A 80 -4.96 17.23 14.87
C ASP A 80 -4.02 16.72 15.97
N SER A 81 -4.34 15.56 16.57
CA SER A 81 -3.52 14.91 17.60
C SER A 81 -2.42 14.01 17.02
N MET A 82 -2.25 13.94 15.69
CA MET A 82 -1.32 13.02 15.03
C MET A 82 0.11 13.15 15.56
N ALA A 83 0.62 14.38 15.69
CA ALA A 83 1.98 14.61 16.17
C ALA A 83 2.17 14.13 17.62
N ASP A 84 1.21 14.42 18.51
CA ASP A 84 1.30 14.05 19.92
C ASP A 84 1.15 12.54 20.12
N ILE A 85 0.26 11.89 19.38
CA ILE A 85 0.09 10.42 19.40
C ILE A 85 1.39 9.72 18.97
N ASN A 86 2.04 10.18 17.90
CA ASN A 86 3.28 9.57 17.41
C ASN A 86 4.45 9.85 18.35
N ARG A 87 4.63 11.10 18.78
CA ARG A 87 5.70 11.48 19.72
C ARG A 87 5.60 10.68 21.00
N ARG A 88 4.39 10.55 21.56
CA ARG A 88 4.18 9.75 22.76
C ARG A 88 4.40 8.27 22.50
N GLY A 89 3.87 7.70 21.42
CA GLY A 89 4.09 6.29 21.06
C GLY A 89 5.56 5.92 20.92
N ALA A 90 6.35 6.81 20.30
CA ALA A 90 7.80 6.70 20.21
C ALA A 90 8.49 6.77 21.58
N ALA A 91 8.13 7.76 22.40
CA ALA A 91 8.68 7.90 23.75
C ALA A 91 8.42 6.67 24.62
N LEU A 92 7.20 6.11 24.58
CA LEU A 92 6.82 4.92 25.37
C LEU A 92 7.69 3.70 25.02
N ALA A 93 7.86 3.41 23.73
CA ALA A 93 8.73 2.32 23.29
C ALA A 93 10.20 2.58 23.69
N LYS A 94 10.65 3.83 23.56
CA LYS A 94 12.02 4.23 23.88
C LYS A 94 12.34 4.14 25.37
N GLU A 95 11.42 4.56 26.23
CA GLU A 95 11.51 4.46 27.69
C GLU A 95 11.69 2.99 28.13
N ILE A 96 10.88 2.08 27.56
CA ILE A 96 11.00 0.65 27.86
C ILE A 96 12.29 0.06 27.28
N ALA A 97 12.65 0.41 26.05
CA ALA A 97 13.90 -0.04 25.42
C ALA A 97 15.15 0.37 26.23
N ALA A 98 15.16 1.57 26.80
CA ALA A 98 16.25 2.08 27.63
C ALA A 98 16.51 1.21 28.88
N GLY A 99 15.53 0.42 29.32
CA GLY A 99 15.68 -0.54 30.42
C GLY A 99 16.63 -1.72 30.11
N ARG A 100 17.04 -1.91 28.85
CA ARG A 100 18.02 -2.93 28.45
C ARG A 100 19.00 -2.39 27.40
N PRO A 101 20.32 -2.34 27.70
CA PRO A 101 21.32 -1.90 26.73
C PRO A 101 21.24 -2.65 25.40
N GLY A 102 21.30 -1.91 24.30
CA GLY A 102 21.29 -2.45 22.93
C GLY A 102 19.90 -2.77 22.37
N VAL A 103 18.82 -2.54 23.12
CA VAL A 103 17.45 -2.61 22.57
C VAL A 103 17.09 -1.29 21.90
N MET A 104 16.43 -1.37 20.75
CA MET A 104 16.06 -0.23 19.92
C MET A 104 14.53 -0.04 19.89
N ALA A 105 14.09 1.20 19.67
CA ALA A 105 12.70 1.51 19.35
C ALA A 105 12.57 1.77 17.84
N ALA A 106 11.63 1.09 17.18
CA ALA A 106 11.35 1.26 15.76
C ALA A 106 10.03 2.00 15.55
N GLY A 107 10.08 3.15 14.85
CA GLY A 107 8.91 3.87 14.40
C GLY A 107 8.11 3.04 13.41
N SER A 108 7.03 2.42 13.86
CA SER A 108 6.08 1.67 13.04
C SER A 108 5.18 2.62 12.27
N MET A 109 5.15 2.46 10.95
CA MET A 109 4.27 3.21 10.05
C MET A 109 3.64 2.23 9.05
N GLY A 110 2.32 2.18 9.02
CA GLY A 110 1.55 1.41 8.04
C GLY A 110 1.06 2.27 6.87
N PRO A 111 0.33 1.65 5.92
CA PRO A 111 -0.32 2.36 4.83
C PRO A 111 -1.27 3.47 5.32
N LEU A 112 -1.48 4.50 4.50
CA LEU A 112 -2.38 5.62 4.78
C LEU A 112 -3.85 5.18 4.79
N GLY A 113 -4.15 4.03 4.17
CA GLY A 113 -5.52 3.51 4.06
C GLY A 113 -6.38 4.28 3.06
N VAL A 114 -5.76 5.07 2.18
CA VAL A 114 -6.36 5.76 1.04
C VAL A 114 -5.75 5.23 -0.26
N LYS A 115 -6.44 5.42 -1.38
CA LYS A 115 -5.90 5.06 -2.69
C LYS A 115 -5.13 6.24 -3.27
N LEU A 116 -3.90 6.01 -3.68
CA LEU A 116 -3.09 6.99 -4.39
C LEU A 116 -3.48 7.06 -5.88
N GLU A 117 -3.19 8.17 -6.53
CA GLU A 117 -3.35 8.31 -7.98
C GLU A 117 -2.60 7.21 -8.76
N PRO A 118 -3.19 6.65 -9.83
CA PRO A 118 -4.48 7.02 -10.44
C PRO A 118 -5.71 6.31 -9.83
N TRP A 119 -5.53 5.50 -8.79
CA TRP A 119 -6.59 4.66 -8.20
C TRP A 119 -7.48 5.39 -7.20
N GLY A 120 -7.05 6.56 -6.74
CA GLY A 120 -7.80 7.44 -5.86
C GLY A 120 -7.35 8.89 -5.98
N PRO A 121 -7.99 9.79 -5.20
CA PRO A 121 -7.80 11.23 -5.34
C PRO A 121 -6.53 11.75 -4.65
N THR A 122 -5.85 10.93 -3.85
CA THR A 122 -4.65 11.36 -3.11
C THR A 122 -3.43 11.29 -4.02
N SER A 123 -2.79 12.43 -4.24
CA SER A 123 -1.56 12.50 -5.02
C SER A 123 -0.39 11.84 -4.29
N ARG A 124 0.65 11.47 -5.04
CA ARG A 124 1.90 10.93 -4.47
C ARG A 124 2.61 11.94 -3.56
N GLU A 125 2.48 13.23 -3.87
CA GLU A 125 3.07 14.30 -3.07
C GLU A 125 2.38 14.45 -1.71
N GLU A 126 1.04 14.43 -1.69
CA GLU A 126 0.27 14.44 -0.44
C GLU A 126 0.57 13.20 0.42
N ALA A 127 0.66 12.02 -0.20
CA ALA A 127 1.03 10.81 0.51
C ALA A 127 2.43 10.92 1.14
N ARG A 128 3.41 11.40 0.38
CA ARG A 128 4.78 11.63 0.88
C ARG A 128 4.80 12.63 2.03
N ALA A 129 4.07 13.74 1.92
CA ALA A 129 3.99 14.75 2.96
C ALA A 129 3.37 14.19 4.26
N ALA A 130 2.33 13.36 4.14
CA ALA A 130 1.73 12.69 5.30
C ALA A 130 2.72 11.75 6.00
N PHE A 131 3.47 10.93 5.24
CA PHE A 131 4.52 10.08 5.81
C PHE A 131 5.66 10.89 6.43
N ALA A 132 6.10 11.98 5.79
CA ALA A 132 7.14 12.85 6.34
C ALA A 132 6.71 13.49 7.67
N SER A 133 5.44 13.93 7.76
CA SER A 133 4.89 14.52 8.98
C SER A 133 4.82 13.51 10.13
N GLN A 134 4.34 12.29 9.87
CA GLN A 134 4.33 11.21 10.86
C GLN A 134 5.77 10.84 11.29
N ALA A 135 6.69 10.70 10.34
CA ALA A 135 8.07 10.36 10.61
C ALA A 135 8.78 11.41 11.48
N ALA A 136 8.53 12.71 11.23
CA ALA A 136 9.08 13.79 12.04
C ALA A 136 8.63 13.70 13.51
N ALA A 137 7.34 13.44 13.75
CA ALA A 137 6.83 13.27 15.11
C ALA A 137 7.41 12.02 15.82
N LEU A 138 7.67 10.94 15.09
CA LEU A 138 8.36 9.76 15.63
C LEU A 138 9.82 10.06 15.97
N VAL A 139 10.52 10.84 15.15
CA VAL A 139 11.89 11.31 15.46
C VAL A 139 11.91 12.16 16.72
N ASP A 140 10.97 13.10 16.89
CA ASP A 140 10.84 13.90 18.11
C ASP A 140 10.69 13.03 19.36
N GLY A 141 10.04 11.86 19.24
CA GLY A 141 9.88 10.88 20.32
C GLY A 141 11.07 9.95 20.52
N GLY A 142 12.10 10.02 19.67
CA GLY A 142 13.40 9.37 19.90
C GLY A 142 13.54 7.95 19.34
N VAL A 143 12.85 7.61 18.24
CA VAL A 143 13.03 6.31 17.56
C VAL A 143 14.45 6.13 17.01
N ASP A 144 14.94 4.88 16.98
CA ASP A 144 16.28 4.52 16.51
C ASP A 144 16.30 4.08 15.03
N LEU A 145 15.15 3.65 14.51
CA LEU A 145 14.93 3.25 13.12
C LEU A 145 13.44 3.36 12.77
N PHE A 146 13.12 3.18 11.48
CA PHE A 146 11.75 3.04 10.99
C PHE A 146 11.48 1.65 10.47
N VAL A 147 10.26 1.18 10.69
CA VAL A 147 9.70 0.00 10.04
C VAL A 147 8.42 0.40 9.31
N LEU A 148 8.49 0.36 7.98
CA LEU A 148 7.37 0.63 7.08
C LEU A 148 6.72 -0.71 6.78
N GLU A 149 5.62 -1.03 7.45
CA GLU A 149 5.08 -2.39 7.48
C GLU A 149 3.71 -2.51 6.83
N THR A 150 3.41 -3.70 6.30
CA THR A 150 2.10 -4.08 5.75
C THR A 150 1.70 -3.28 4.49
N PHE A 151 2.65 -2.89 3.65
CA PHE A 151 2.32 -2.22 2.39
C PHE A 151 1.94 -3.22 1.30
N ALA A 152 0.73 -3.04 0.75
CA ALA A 152 0.25 -3.81 -0.40
C ALA A 152 0.55 -3.13 -1.74
N ASP A 153 0.68 -1.80 -1.74
CA ASP A 153 1.08 -0.99 -2.90
C ASP A 153 2.58 -0.64 -2.81
N PRO A 154 3.44 -1.14 -3.71
CA PRO A 154 4.84 -0.74 -3.74
C PRO A 154 5.02 0.76 -4.05
N GLY A 155 4.08 1.36 -4.78
CA GLY A 155 3.98 2.80 -5.05
C GLY A 155 3.89 3.62 -3.78
N GLU A 156 2.95 3.27 -2.90
CA GLU A 156 2.76 3.90 -1.61
C GLU A 156 3.96 3.67 -0.68
N LEU A 157 4.53 2.45 -0.66
CA LEU A 157 5.73 2.15 0.13
C LEU A 157 6.93 3.01 -0.29
N ALA A 158 7.12 3.24 -1.59
CA ALA A 158 8.20 4.11 -2.07
C ALA A 158 8.01 5.57 -1.63
N GLU A 159 6.77 6.07 -1.60
CA GLU A 159 6.50 7.42 -1.07
C GLU A 159 6.67 7.47 0.46
N ALA A 160 6.37 6.39 1.19
CA ALA A 160 6.67 6.28 2.61
C ALA A 160 8.18 6.33 2.90
N ILE A 161 8.98 5.57 2.14
CA ILE A 161 10.45 5.62 2.24
C ILE A 161 10.96 7.04 1.98
N ARG A 162 10.48 7.70 0.92
CA ARG A 162 10.86 9.09 0.59
C ARG A 162 10.45 10.07 1.68
N GLY A 163 9.25 9.93 2.24
CA GLY A 163 8.77 10.77 3.34
C GLY A 163 9.63 10.63 4.59
N VAL A 164 9.96 9.38 4.98
CA VAL A 164 10.90 9.13 6.09
C VAL A 164 12.28 9.72 5.79
N ARG A 165 12.81 9.57 4.58
CA ARG A 165 14.12 10.15 4.21
C ARG A 165 14.13 11.68 4.27
N GLN A 166 13.02 12.34 3.97
CA GLN A 166 12.88 13.79 4.12
C GLN A 166 12.92 14.22 5.60
N ALA A 167 12.26 13.48 6.49
CA ALA A 167 12.22 13.79 7.92
C ALA A 167 13.47 13.32 8.69
N ALA A 168 14.12 12.25 8.23
CA ALA A 168 15.14 11.52 8.96
C ALA A 168 16.14 10.83 8.02
N ALA A 169 17.01 11.61 7.38
CA ALA A 169 17.95 11.11 6.38
C ALA A 169 18.89 9.99 6.90
N ASP A 170 19.25 10.03 8.20
CA ASP A 170 20.29 9.19 8.80
C ASP A 170 19.78 7.98 9.59
N LEU A 171 18.46 7.82 9.72
CA LEU A 171 17.86 6.69 10.43
C LEU A 171 17.65 5.48 9.49
N PRO A 172 17.88 4.24 9.98
CA PRO A 172 17.64 3.05 9.18
C PRO A 172 16.15 2.88 8.81
N ILE A 173 15.89 2.34 7.63
CA ILE A 173 14.53 2.00 7.18
C ILE A 173 14.45 0.51 6.85
N VAL A 174 13.56 -0.21 7.54
CA VAL A 174 13.11 -1.55 7.17
C VAL A 174 11.81 -1.39 6.39
N ALA A 175 11.79 -1.79 5.12
CA ALA A 175 10.61 -1.69 4.26
C ALA A 175 9.99 -3.07 4.03
N GLN A 176 8.72 -3.25 4.41
CA GLN A 176 8.04 -4.53 4.30
C GLN A 176 6.80 -4.45 3.41
N LEU A 177 6.72 -5.40 2.47
CA LEU A 177 5.52 -5.68 1.69
C LEU A 177 4.66 -6.74 2.40
N THR A 178 3.39 -6.81 2.05
CA THR A 178 2.53 -7.94 2.41
C THR A 178 1.96 -8.61 1.16
N LEU A 179 1.81 -9.93 1.20
CA LEU A 179 1.41 -10.77 0.08
C LEU A 179 0.20 -11.63 0.45
N GLY A 180 -0.63 -11.93 -0.55
CA GLY A 180 -1.72 -12.90 -0.44
C GLY A 180 -1.20 -14.35 -0.35
N GLU A 181 -2.14 -15.29 -0.24
CA GLU A 181 -1.83 -16.73 -0.19
C GLU A 181 -1.16 -17.22 -1.47
N GLU A 182 -1.39 -16.55 -2.60
CA GLU A 182 -0.80 -16.84 -3.90
C GLU A 182 0.64 -16.32 -4.04
N GLY A 183 1.20 -15.67 -3.01
CA GLY A 183 2.52 -15.04 -3.07
C GLY A 183 2.58 -13.76 -3.91
N LEU A 184 1.41 -13.19 -4.24
CA LEU A 184 1.28 -11.97 -5.01
C LEU A 184 0.92 -10.78 -4.12
N THR A 185 1.29 -9.57 -4.54
CA THR A 185 0.75 -8.33 -3.96
C THR A 185 -0.78 -8.26 -4.12
N LEU A 186 -1.45 -7.38 -3.38
CA LEU A 186 -2.91 -7.20 -3.48
C LEU A 186 -3.41 -6.90 -4.90
N TYR A 187 -2.56 -6.29 -5.73
CA TYR A 187 -2.86 -5.98 -7.12
C TYR A 187 -2.43 -7.07 -8.12
N GLY A 188 -2.05 -8.25 -7.63
CA GLY A 188 -1.68 -9.42 -8.43
C GLY A 188 -0.27 -9.37 -9.01
N ALA A 189 0.57 -8.43 -8.61
CA ALA A 189 1.95 -8.35 -9.09
C ALA A 189 2.88 -9.28 -8.29
N PRO A 190 3.77 -10.05 -8.95
CA PRO A 190 4.78 -10.88 -8.28
C PRO A 190 5.92 -10.03 -7.69
N LEU A 191 6.65 -10.60 -6.72
CA LEU A 191 7.78 -9.93 -6.06
C LEU A 191 8.85 -9.42 -7.04
N ALA A 192 9.15 -10.19 -8.08
CA ALA A 192 10.15 -9.84 -9.10
C ALA A 192 9.85 -8.50 -9.80
N ASP A 193 8.57 -8.13 -9.93
CA ASP A 193 8.15 -6.90 -10.59
C ASP A 193 8.18 -5.70 -9.64
N VAL A 194 7.91 -5.93 -8.34
CA VAL A 194 7.70 -4.84 -7.36
C VAL A 194 8.94 -4.53 -6.52
N VAL A 195 9.76 -5.54 -6.20
CA VAL A 195 10.96 -5.37 -5.37
C VAL A 195 11.92 -4.33 -5.95
N PRO A 196 12.25 -4.33 -7.26
CA PRO A 196 13.18 -3.35 -7.82
C PRO A 196 12.69 -1.90 -7.67
N PHE A 197 11.37 -1.68 -7.69
CA PHE A 197 10.78 -0.37 -7.45
C PHE A 197 10.97 0.09 -6.01
N VAL A 198 10.80 -0.82 -5.04
CA VAL A 198 11.05 -0.54 -3.62
C VAL A 198 12.55 -0.29 -3.37
N LEU A 199 13.44 -1.08 -3.98
CA LEU A 199 14.89 -0.88 -3.86
C LEU A 199 15.34 0.49 -4.38
N ALA A 200 14.74 0.97 -5.47
CA ALA A 200 15.03 2.29 -6.03
C ALA A 200 14.66 3.45 -5.08
N ALA A 201 13.79 3.23 -4.09
CA ALA A 201 13.49 4.21 -3.05
C ALA A 201 14.53 4.26 -1.92
N GLY A 202 15.43 3.26 -1.82
CA GLY A 202 16.57 3.25 -0.90
C GLY A 202 16.27 2.86 0.57
N PRO A 203 15.58 1.74 0.84
CA PRO A 203 15.54 1.17 2.18
C PRO A 203 16.89 0.59 2.59
N ASP A 204 17.10 0.37 3.90
CA ASP A 204 18.31 -0.29 4.43
C ASP A 204 18.14 -1.80 4.61
N ALA A 205 16.90 -2.26 4.74
CA ALA A 205 16.50 -3.66 4.75
C ALA A 205 15.13 -3.80 4.07
N ILE A 206 14.86 -4.94 3.44
CA ILE A 206 13.58 -5.24 2.80
C ILE A 206 13.01 -6.53 3.34
N GLY A 207 11.69 -6.66 3.43
CA GLY A 207 11.09 -7.84 3.98
C GLY A 207 9.62 -8.03 3.70
N LEU A 208 9.05 -8.99 4.41
CA LEU A 208 7.65 -9.37 4.31
C LEU A 208 7.03 -9.48 5.70
N ASN A 209 5.78 -9.06 5.83
CA ASN A 209 5.02 -9.24 7.06
C ASN A 209 3.53 -9.47 6.83
N CYS A 210 2.85 -9.89 7.89
CA CYS A 210 1.39 -10.03 7.96
C CYS A 210 0.81 -11.06 6.96
N THR A 211 -0.52 -11.03 6.84
CA THR A 211 -1.40 -11.85 5.99
C THR A 211 -1.28 -13.36 6.23
N VAL A 212 -0.16 -13.97 5.87
CA VAL A 212 0.06 -15.41 5.89
C VAL A 212 0.84 -15.89 7.12
N GLY A 213 0.71 -17.18 7.42
CA GLY A 213 1.45 -17.84 8.48
C GLY A 213 2.91 -18.18 8.11
N PRO A 214 3.67 -18.81 9.01
CA PRO A 214 5.11 -19.02 8.84
C PRO A 214 5.53 -19.86 7.63
N GLU A 215 4.68 -20.78 7.18
CA GLU A 215 4.98 -21.68 6.04
C GLU A 215 5.01 -20.93 4.71
N LEU A 216 3.88 -20.32 4.32
CA LEU A 216 3.79 -19.50 3.11
C LEU A 216 4.74 -18.30 3.15
N MET A 217 4.97 -17.74 4.34
CA MET A 217 5.93 -16.64 4.51
C MET A 217 7.37 -17.09 4.22
N LEU A 218 7.73 -18.35 4.49
CA LEU A 218 9.05 -18.87 4.18
C LEU A 218 9.25 -18.98 2.67
N GLU A 219 8.26 -19.51 1.96
CA GLU A 219 8.29 -19.60 0.49
C GLU A 219 8.46 -18.22 -0.15
N ALA A 220 7.71 -17.23 0.37
CA ALA A 220 7.82 -15.86 -0.10
C ALA A 220 9.17 -15.20 0.24
N LEU A 221 9.75 -15.52 1.41
CA LEU A 221 11.08 -15.05 1.81
C LEU A 221 12.18 -15.63 0.92
N GLU A 222 12.11 -16.93 0.60
CA GLU A 222 13.05 -17.58 -0.31
C GLU A 222 13.00 -16.96 -1.71
N ALA A 223 11.79 -16.66 -2.20
CA ALA A 223 11.62 -15.90 -3.45
C ALA A 223 12.22 -14.49 -3.37
N LEU A 224 12.01 -13.77 -2.26
CA LEU A 224 12.59 -12.44 -2.05
C LEU A 224 14.11 -12.47 -1.95
N ALA A 225 14.69 -13.50 -1.33
CA ALA A 225 16.14 -13.65 -1.16
C ALA A 225 16.88 -13.73 -2.50
N GLY A 226 16.23 -14.28 -3.54
CA GLY A 226 16.76 -14.29 -4.90
C GLY A 226 16.76 -12.93 -5.61
N LEU A 227 16.15 -11.89 -5.01
CA LEU A 227 15.87 -10.61 -5.68
C LEU A 227 16.66 -9.40 -5.12
N THR A 228 17.51 -9.59 -4.11
CA THR A 228 18.19 -8.45 -3.46
C THR A 228 19.37 -8.91 -2.60
N ASP A 229 20.38 -8.05 -2.47
CA ASP A 229 21.48 -8.21 -1.51
C ASP A 229 21.24 -7.45 -0.19
N LEU A 230 20.11 -6.74 -0.07
CA LEU A 230 19.77 -6.06 1.18
C LEU A 230 19.44 -7.08 2.28
N PRO A 231 19.75 -6.77 3.55
CA PRO A 231 19.31 -7.58 4.68
C PRO A 231 17.80 -7.84 4.64
N LEU A 232 17.44 -9.11 4.84
CA LEU A 232 16.05 -9.55 4.74
C LEU A 232 15.34 -9.50 6.10
N SER A 233 14.09 -9.07 6.08
CA SER A 233 13.19 -9.03 7.24
C SER A 233 11.96 -9.92 7.04
N VAL A 234 11.52 -10.60 8.09
CA VAL A 234 10.33 -11.46 8.04
C VAL A 234 9.54 -11.44 9.36
N GLN A 235 8.25 -11.13 9.27
CA GLN A 235 7.35 -11.04 10.43
C GLN A 235 5.97 -11.64 10.09
N PRO A 236 5.83 -12.98 10.07
CA PRO A 236 4.58 -13.63 9.70
C PRO A 236 3.50 -13.48 10.78
N ASN A 237 2.24 -13.73 10.40
CA ASN A 237 1.17 -13.94 11.37
C ASN A 237 1.35 -15.26 12.12
N ALA A 238 0.71 -15.41 13.28
CA ALA A 238 0.58 -16.70 13.97
C ALA A 238 -0.46 -17.62 13.28
N GLY A 239 -0.28 -17.85 11.98
CA GLY A 239 -1.22 -18.55 11.11
C GLY A 239 -2.22 -17.61 10.44
N TYR A 240 -3.08 -18.16 9.58
CA TYR A 240 -4.13 -17.39 8.92
C TYR A 240 -5.25 -17.07 9.92
N PRO A 241 -5.79 -15.83 9.93
CA PRO A 241 -6.87 -15.47 10.83
C PRO A 241 -8.12 -16.31 10.52
N LYS A 242 -8.59 -17.09 11.49
CA LYS A 242 -9.87 -17.79 11.41
C LYS A 242 -10.91 -17.02 12.20
N ARG A 243 -12.00 -16.65 11.55
CA ARG A 243 -13.16 -16.08 12.23
C ARG A 243 -14.00 -17.20 12.83
N MET A 244 -14.09 -17.24 14.15
CA MET A 244 -15.03 -18.10 14.88
C MET A 244 -15.95 -17.18 15.69
N GLU A 245 -17.24 -17.19 15.35
CA GLU A 245 -18.21 -16.20 15.84
C GLU A 245 -17.76 -14.75 15.54
N GLU A 246 -17.73 -13.87 16.54
CA GLU A 246 -17.31 -12.46 16.41
C GLU A 246 -15.82 -12.23 16.73
N ARG A 247 -15.03 -13.31 16.88
CA ARG A 247 -13.61 -13.25 17.24
C ARG A 247 -12.71 -13.81 16.14
N TYR A 248 -11.53 -13.21 16.02
CA TYR A 248 -10.47 -13.71 15.15
C TYR A 248 -9.48 -14.52 15.99
N PHE A 249 -9.23 -15.75 15.56
CA PHE A 249 -8.26 -16.65 16.18
C PHE A 249 -7.08 -16.90 15.24
N TYR A 250 -5.89 -16.89 15.83
CA TYR A 250 -4.64 -17.27 15.19
C TYR A 250 -4.20 -18.60 15.80
N LEU A 251 -4.10 -19.64 14.98
CA LEU A 251 -3.99 -21.03 15.44
C LEU A 251 -2.57 -21.59 15.42
N SER A 252 -1.56 -20.78 15.10
CA SER A 252 -0.15 -21.20 15.25
C SER A 252 0.23 -21.18 16.73
N SER A 253 0.81 -22.26 17.23
CA SER A 253 1.41 -22.28 18.56
C SER A 253 2.78 -21.59 18.56
N PRO A 254 3.26 -21.12 19.74
CA PRO A 254 4.62 -20.60 19.90
C PRO A 254 5.70 -21.58 19.40
N ASP A 255 5.55 -22.87 19.68
CA ASP A 255 6.53 -23.89 19.26
C ASP A 255 6.53 -24.09 17.74
N TYR A 256 5.35 -24.08 17.09
CA TYR A 256 5.26 -24.13 15.64
C TYR A 256 5.97 -22.92 15.02
N PHE A 257 5.66 -21.72 15.51
CA PHE A 257 6.25 -20.47 15.04
C PHE A 257 7.78 -20.45 15.20
N ALA A 258 8.28 -20.89 16.36
CA ALA A 258 9.71 -20.92 16.65
C ALA A 258 10.52 -21.90 15.78
N ARG A 259 9.91 -22.98 15.28
CA ARG A 259 10.56 -23.89 14.32
C ARG A 259 10.85 -23.20 12.99
N TYR A 260 9.94 -22.35 12.52
CA TYR A 260 10.15 -21.56 11.31
C TYR A 260 11.17 -20.44 11.50
N GLY A 261 11.35 -19.94 12.73
CA GLY A 261 12.40 -18.98 13.06
C GLY A 261 13.79 -19.37 12.55
N LYS A 262 14.19 -20.64 12.69
CA LYS A 262 15.48 -21.13 12.17
C LYS A 262 15.50 -21.17 10.64
N ARG A 263 14.43 -21.67 10.04
CA ARG A 263 14.28 -21.77 8.58
C ARG A 263 14.33 -20.40 7.92
N PHE A 264 13.76 -19.37 8.53
CA PHE A 264 13.87 -18.00 8.06
C PHE A 264 15.32 -17.50 8.03
N VAL A 265 16.10 -17.78 9.08
CA VAL A 265 17.51 -17.41 9.14
C VAL A 265 18.34 -18.18 8.11
N GLU A 266 18.06 -19.47 7.94
CA GLU A 266 18.65 -20.32 6.90
C GLU A 266 18.33 -19.81 5.49
N ALA A 267 17.12 -19.28 5.28
CA ALA A 267 16.68 -18.62 4.05
C ALA A 267 17.24 -17.19 3.87
N GLY A 268 18.08 -16.71 4.79
CA GLY A 268 18.78 -15.43 4.65
C GLY A 268 18.22 -14.28 5.50
N ALA A 269 17.16 -14.48 6.30
CA ALA A 269 16.66 -13.44 7.18
C ALA A 269 17.74 -12.95 8.17
N ARG A 270 17.83 -11.64 8.34
CA ARG A 270 18.63 -10.97 9.37
C ARG A 270 17.76 -10.25 10.39
N ILE A 271 16.50 -10.03 10.07
CA ILE A 271 15.49 -9.49 10.97
C ILE A 271 14.34 -10.49 11.01
N VAL A 272 13.99 -10.95 12.21
CA VAL A 272 12.86 -11.88 12.41
C VAL A 272 11.99 -11.34 13.53
N GLY A 273 10.68 -11.41 13.38
CA GLY A 273 9.72 -10.97 14.38
C GLY A 273 8.37 -11.65 14.19
N GLY A 274 7.32 -11.03 14.69
CA GLY A 274 5.96 -11.51 14.53
C GLY A 274 4.98 -10.40 14.18
N CYS A 275 3.92 -10.75 13.44
CA CYS A 275 2.81 -9.84 13.17
C CYS A 275 1.53 -10.35 13.86
N CYS A 276 0.35 -10.18 13.26
CA CYS A 276 -0.93 -10.48 13.89
C CYS A 276 -1.00 -11.89 14.49
N GLY A 277 -1.54 -12.00 15.70
CA GLY A 277 -1.64 -13.26 16.43
C GLY A 277 -0.39 -13.68 17.21
N THR A 278 0.77 -13.07 16.93
CA THR A 278 1.99 -13.37 17.69
C THR A 278 1.96 -12.65 19.03
N THR A 279 2.24 -13.38 20.10
CA THR A 279 2.21 -12.92 21.50
C THR A 279 3.61 -12.93 22.11
N PRO A 280 3.80 -12.39 23.32
CA PRO A 280 5.08 -12.52 24.02
C PRO A 280 5.60 -13.96 24.14
N ASP A 281 4.71 -14.96 24.25
CA ASP A 281 5.11 -16.37 24.28
C ASP A 281 5.73 -16.83 22.95
N HIS A 282 5.19 -16.35 21.82
CA HIS A 282 5.75 -16.61 20.49
C HIS A 282 7.16 -16.02 20.35
N ILE A 283 7.33 -14.76 20.77
CA ILE A 283 8.63 -14.08 20.73
C ILE A 283 9.62 -14.74 21.69
N ALA A 284 9.19 -15.21 22.86
CA ALA A 284 10.04 -15.96 23.79
C ALA A 284 10.49 -17.30 23.21
N ALA A 285 9.58 -18.05 22.57
CA ALA A 285 9.92 -19.29 21.88
C ALA A 285 10.88 -19.05 20.72
N LEU A 286 10.64 -18.01 19.92
CA LEU A 286 11.50 -17.58 18.82
C LEU A 286 12.89 -17.16 19.32
N SER A 287 12.98 -16.36 20.38
CA SER A 287 14.23 -15.94 21.01
C SER A 287 15.09 -17.13 21.45
N ARG A 288 14.47 -18.13 22.10
CA ARG A 288 15.16 -19.38 22.47
C ARG A 288 15.65 -20.16 21.25
N SER A 289 14.83 -20.23 20.20
CA SER A 289 15.16 -20.93 18.96
C SER A 289 16.37 -20.29 18.23
N LEU A 290 16.40 -18.95 18.17
CA LEU A 290 17.43 -18.19 17.47
C LEU A 290 18.79 -18.21 18.19
N ARG A 291 18.83 -18.28 19.52
CA ARG A 291 20.10 -18.43 20.28
C ARG A 291 20.90 -19.67 19.89
N ALA A 292 20.23 -20.70 19.38
CA ALA A 292 20.85 -21.95 18.95
C ALA A 292 21.38 -21.91 17.51
N VAL A 293 21.22 -20.80 16.79
CA VAL A 293 21.60 -20.65 15.37
C VAL A 293 22.72 -19.62 15.27
N SER A 294 23.90 -20.04 14.80
CA SER A 294 24.91 -19.09 14.32
C SER A 294 24.50 -18.63 12.92
N PRO A 295 24.52 -17.33 12.59
CA PRO A 295 24.15 -16.86 11.26
C PRO A 295 25.04 -17.54 10.21
N SER A 296 24.44 -18.32 9.31
CA SER A 296 25.12 -18.89 8.15
C SER A 296 25.41 -17.80 7.11
N HIS A 297 26.44 -18.07 6.31
CA HIS A 297 27.08 -17.16 5.35
C HIS A 297 26.09 -16.41 4.43
N PRO A 298 26.48 -15.23 3.90
CA PRO A 298 25.63 -14.48 2.98
C PRO A 298 25.20 -15.35 1.80
N THR A 299 23.89 -15.45 1.59
CA THR A 299 23.31 -15.95 0.34
C THR A 299 23.71 -14.98 -0.76
N HIS A 300 24.55 -15.43 -1.69
CA HIS A 300 24.87 -14.66 -2.89
C HIS A 300 23.59 -14.51 -3.72
N ALA A 301 23.07 -13.28 -3.85
CA ALA A 301 21.99 -13.03 -4.80
C ALA A 301 22.49 -13.38 -6.21
N VAL A 302 21.64 -14.01 -7.00
CA VAL A 302 21.87 -14.11 -8.44
C VAL A 302 21.79 -12.68 -8.97
N PRO A 303 22.76 -12.20 -9.77
CA PRO A 303 22.69 -10.86 -10.33
C PRO A 303 21.42 -10.76 -11.16
N LEU A 304 20.45 -10.01 -10.61
CA LEU A 304 19.24 -9.67 -11.32
C LEU A 304 19.64 -8.91 -12.57
N ALA A 305 19.11 -9.35 -13.71
CA ALA A 305 19.00 -8.46 -14.85
C ALA A 305 18.35 -7.16 -14.34
N PRO A 306 18.82 -5.97 -14.77
CA PRO A 306 18.17 -4.72 -14.41
C PRO A 306 16.68 -4.91 -14.66
N PRO A 307 15.83 -4.50 -13.69
CA PRO A 307 14.41 -4.82 -13.75
C PRO A 307 13.88 -4.47 -15.13
N PRO A 308 12.98 -5.28 -15.71
CA PRO A 308 12.18 -4.76 -16.80
C PRO A 308 11.58 -3.49 -16.24
N ARG A 309 12.03 -2.33 -16.74
CA ARG A 309 11.37 -1.07 -16.40
C ARG A 309 9.93 -1.36 -16.75
N MET A 310 9.04 -1.41 -15.74
CA MET A 310 7.64 -1.08 -15.99
C MET A 310 7.74 0.12 -16.90
N LYS A 311 7.28 -0.01 -18.15
CA LYS A 311 7.32 1.12 -19.07
C LYS A 311 6.57 2.20 -18.33
N GLN A 312 7.31 3.15 -17.76
CA GLN A 312 6.73 4.36 -17.25
C GLN A 312 6.17 4.96 -18.51
N VAL A 313 4.88 4.75 -18.71
CA VAL A 313 4.16 5.38 -19.80
C VAL A 313 4.19 6.84 -19.38
N GLU A 314 5.04 7.59 -20.05
CA GLU A 314 5.13 9.02 -19.85
C GLU A 314 3.71 9.56 -20.08
N PRO A 315 3.06 10.15 -19.06
CA PRO A 315 1.68 10.56 -19.19
C PRO A 315 1.54 11.54 -20.35
N VAL A 316 0.64 11.25 -21.29
CA VAL A 316 0.38 12.16 -22.41
C VAL A 316 -0.09 13.51 -21.82
N PRO A 317 0.63 14.62 -22.09
CA PRO A 317 0.24 15.93 -21.59
C PRO A 317 -1.19 16.28 -22.02
N MET A 318 -1.94 16.99 -21.17
CA MET A 318 -3.35 17.32 -21.42
C MET A 318 -3.60 17.86 -22.85
N PRO A 319 -2.83 18.83 -23.38
CA PRO A 319 -3.06 19.37 -24.73
C PRO A 319 -2.82 18.37 -25.87
N ALA A 320 -2.15 17.24 -25.60
CA ALA A 320 -1.81 16.21 -26.57
C ALA A 320 -2.79 15.02 -26.56
N LYS A 321 -3.80 15.03 -25.66
CA LYS A 321 -4.74 13.91 -25.50
C LYS A 321 -5.80 13.87 -26.60
N SER A 322 -6.32 15.03 -27.01
CA SER A 322 -7.39 15.20 -28.01
C SER A 322 -7.51 16.67 -28.41
N LYS A 323 -8.25 16.99 -29.49
CA LYS A 323 -8.48 18.38 -29.91
C LYS A 323 -9.29 19.15 -28.86
N LEU A 324 -10.26 18.49 -28.24
CA LEU A 324 -11.03 19.01 -27.12
C LEU A 324 -10.12 19.37 -25.94
N ALA A 325 -9.19 18.47 -25.59
CA ALA A 325 -8.25 18.70 -24.50
C ALA A 325 -7.27 19.84 -24.80
N THR A 326 -6.86 20.04 -26.07
CA THR A 326 -6.08 21.22 -26.48
C THR A 326 -6.81 22.52 -26.16
N LYS A 327 -8.08 22.64 -26.55
CA LYS A 327 -8.89 23.85 -26.29
C LYS A 327 -9.07 24.13 -24.80
N ILE A 328 -9.41 23.08 -24.03
CA ILE A 328 -9.56 23.20 -22.57
C ILE A 328 -8.25 23.66 -21.93
N ALA A 329 -7.11 23.07 -22.31
CA ALA A 329 -5.82 23.43 -21.76
C ALA A 329 -5.37 24.86 -22.13
N ALA A 330 -5.82 25.38 -23.29
CA ALA A 330 -5.61 26.76 -23.70
C ALA A 330 -6.55 27.78 -23.02
N GLY A 331 -7.52 27.31 -22.21
CA GLY A 331 -8.53 28.17 -21.58
C GLY A 331 -9.59 28.67 -22.56
N GLU A 332 -9.73 28.05 -23.72
CA GLU A 332 -10.76 28.40 -24.70
C GLU A 332 -12.15 27.95 -24.24
N LYS A 333 -13.18 28.69 -24.66
CA LYS A 333 -14.56 28.28 -24.44
C LYS A 333 -14.89 27.09 -25.33
N VAL A 334 -15.37 26.01 -24.70
CA VAL A 334 -15.81 24.78 -25.36
C VAL A 334 -17.33 24.69 -25.35
N CYS A 335 -17.92 24.28 -26.47
CA CYS A 335 -19.34 23.99 -26.59
C CYS A 335 -19.56 22.49 -26.84
N SER A 336 -20.44 21.86 -26.06
CA SER A 336 -20.80 20.46 -26.23
C SER A 336 -22.32 20.26 -26.29
N VAL A 337 -22.76 19.29 -27.06
CA VAL A 337 -24.18 18.89 -27.17
C VAL A 337 -24.35 17.44 -26.74
N GLU A 338 -25.48 17.09 -26.12
CA GLU A 338 -25.80 15.69 -25.82
C GLU A 338 -26.68 15.10 -26.91
N LEU A 339 -26.26 13.96 -27.48
CA LEU A 339 -27.06 13.20 -28.45
C LEU A 339 -27.24 11.76 -27.97
N LEU A 340 -28.50 11.32 -27.90
CA LEU A 340 -28.82 9.98 -27.44
C LEU A 340 -28.57 8.94 -28.54
N PRO A 341 -27.90 7.82 -28.23
CA PRO A 341 -27.83 6.69 -29.15
C PRO A 341 -29.24 6.24 -29.61
N PRO A 342 -29.40 5.78 -30.86
CA PRO A 342 -30.69 5.35 -31.38
C PRO A 342 -31.23 4.13 -30.60
N ARG A 343 -32.56 3.94 -30.62
CA ARG A 343 -33.18 2.71 -30.07
C ARG A 343 -32.96 1.48 -30.97
N GLY A 344 -32.77 1.70 -32.27
CA GLY A 344 -32.40 0.68 -33.25
C GLY A 344 -30.89 0.69 -33.54
N TRP A 345 -30.49 0.05 -34.63
CA TRP A 345 -29.08 -0.08 -35.03
C TRP A 345 -28.62 0.96 -36.07
N GLU A 346 -29.55 1.71 -36.68
CA GLU A 346 -29.25 2.72 -37.72
C GLU A 346 -28.68 4.01 -37.11
N LEU A 347 -27.54 4.47 -37.63
CA LEU A 347 -26.83 5.66 -37.15
C LEU A 347 -26.89 6.87 -38.09
N ASP A 348 -27.35 6.71 -39.33
CA ASP A 348 -27.25 7.75 -40.37
C ASP A 348 -27.86 9.10 -39.95
N LYS A 349 -29.04 9.07 -39.32
CA LYS A 349 -29.70 10.28 -38.79
C LYS A 349 -28.90 10.94 -37.68
N LEU A 350 -28.28 10.15 -36.81
CA LEU A 350 -27.47 10.66 -35.71
C LEU A 350 -26.17 11.26 -36.25
N LEU A 351 -25.53 10.61 -37.23
CA LEU A 351 -24.32 11.11 -37.88
C LEU A 351 -24.59 12.41 -38.63
N ALA A 352 -25.69 12.49 -39.39
CA ALA A 352 -26.10 13.72 -40.07
C ALA A 352 -26.34 14.87 -39.07
N LEU A 353 -27.09 14.62 -37.99
CA LEU A 353 -27.31 15.62 -36.95
C LEU A 353 -25.99 16.04 -36.27
N THR A 354 -25.09 15.10 -36.03
CA THR A 354 -23.78 15.39 -35.41
C THR A 354 -22.90 16.23 -36.33
N ALA A 355 -22.96 15.99 -37.65
CA ALA A 355 -22.29 16.83 -38.65
C ALA A 355 -22.86 18.26 -38.68
N ASP A 356 -24.18 18.42 -38.58
CA ASP A 356 -24.82 19.74 -38.46
C ASP A 356 -24.36 20.48 -37.20
N MET A 357 -24.18 19.76 -36.08
CA MET A 357 -23.65 20.34 -34.84
C MET A 357 -22.19 20.75 -34.99
N ALA A 358 -21.36 19.95 -35.68
CA ALA A 358 -19.99 20.33 -36.01
C ALA A 358 -19.95 21.62 -36.85
N ALA A 359 -20.81 21.72 -37.88
CA ALA A 359 -20.94 22.90 -38.73
C ALA A 359 -21.44 24.14 -37.96
N ALA A 360 -22.24 23.93 -36.91
CA ALA A 360 -22.69 24.99 -36.00
C ALA A 360 -21.63 25.41 -34.95
N GLY A 361 -20.45 24.78 -34.96
CA GLY A 361 -19.33 25.14 -34.09
C GLY A 361 -19.32 24.42 -32.73
N PHE A 362 -20.03 23.30 -32.58
CA PHE A 362 -19.87 22.45 -31.41
C PHE A 362 -18.56 21.66 -31.48
N ASP A 363 -17.81 21.68 -30.38
CA ASP A 363 -16.51 21.02 -30.27
C ASP A 363 -16.62 19.54 -29.89
N ALA A 364 -17.69 19.20 -29.16
CA ALA A 364 -17.88 17.87 -28.63
C ALA A 364 -19.34 17.42 -28.63
N VAL A 365 -19.53 16.11 -28.72
CA VAL A 365 -20.83 15.45 -28.58
C VAL A 365 -20.80 14.43 -27.44
N ASN A 366 -21.59 14.68 -26.40
CA ASN A 366 -21.77 13.78 -25.28
C ASN A 366 -22.69 12.62 -25.67
N ILE A 367 -22.22 11.40 -25.48
CA ILE A 367 -22.94 10.16 -25.80
C ILE A 367 -23.26 9.44 -24.48
N PRO A 368 -24.48 9.61 -23.93
CA PRO A 368 -24.84 9.06 -22.64
C PRO A 368 -25.01 7.53 -22.68
N ASP A 369 -24.55 6.87 -21.62
CA ASP A 369 -24.68 5.43 -21.42
C ASP A 369 -25.90 5.11 -20.53
N GLY A 370 -26.87 4.42 -21.10
CA GLY A 370 -28.11 4.02 -20.44
C GLY A 370 -29.02 5.16 -19.93
N PRO A 371 -29.20 6.30 -20.63
CA PRO A 371 -30.04 7.39 -20.13
C PRO A 371 -31.48 6.92 -19.88
N ARG A 372 -31.98 7.17 -18.66
CA ARG A 372 -33.33 6.78 -18.20
C ARG A 372 -33.63 5.27 -18.27
N ALA A 373 -32.59 4.42 -18.14
CA ALA A 373 -32.72 2.96 -18.17
C ALA A 373 -33.44 2.43 -19.44
N THR A 374 -33.20 3.06 -20.60
CA THR A 374 -33.80 2.65 -21.87
C THR A 374 -32.81 1.88 -22.73
N ALA A 375 -33.24 0.76 -23.33
CA ALA A 375 -32.43 0.00 -24.29
C ALA A 375 -32.18 0.82 -25.57
N ARG A 376 -30.90 0.99 -25.91
CA ARG A 376 -30.40 1.75 -27.06
C ARG A 376 -29.15 1.06 -27.63
N LEU A 377 -28.73 1.46 -28.82
CA LEU A 377 -27.45 1.04 -29.38
C LEU A 377 -26.31 1.38 -28.41
N SER A 378 -25.25 0.56 -28.42
CA SER A 378 -24.06 0.77 -27.60
C SER A 378 -23.54 2.21 -27.74
N PRO A 379 -23.40 2.95 -26.63
CA PRO A 379 -22.80 4.28 -26.61
C PRO A 379 -21.37 4.27 -27.17
N MET A 380 -20.58 3.23 -26.85
CA MET A 380 -19.23 3.08 -27.36
C MET A 380 -19.23 2.89 -28.88
N ALA A 381 -20.13 2.05 -29.42
CA ALA A 381 -20.25 1.88 -30.86
C ALA A 381 -20.64 3.19 -31.56
N THR A 382 -21.56 3.95 -30.96
CA THR A 382 -21.99 5.26 -31.46
C THR A 382 -20.81 6.25 -31.47
N ALA A 383 -20.07 6.34 -30.37
CA ALA A 383 -18.91 7.22 -30.25
C ALA A 383 -17.81 6.85 -31.27
N VAL A 384 -17.51 5.57 -31.47
CA VAL A 384 -16.50 5.13 -32.44
C VAL A 384 -16.87 5.52 -33.85
N ARG A 385 -18.16 5.40 -34.23
CA ARG A 385 -18.65 5.80 -35.56
C ARG A 385 -18.51 7.31 -35.77
N ILE A 386 -18.86 8.11 -34.76
CA ILE A 386 -18.66 9.57 -34.81
C ILE A 386 -17.17 9.91 -34.98
N ALA A 387 -16.29 9.33 -34.14
CA ALA A 387 -14.86 9.60 -34.18
C ALA A 387 -14.19 9.20 -35.51
N GLY A 388 -14.70 8.16 -36.17
CA GLY A 388 -14.16 7.64 -37.42
C GLY A 388 -14.67 8.35 -38.69
N GLU A 389 -15.84 9.01 -38.62
CA GLU A 389 -16.52 9.55 -39.82
C GLU A 389 -16.66 11.07 -39.83
N LEU A 390 -16.61 11.72 -38.67
CA LEU A 390 -16.86 13.16 -38.56
C LEU A 390 -15.59 13.90 -38.14
N GLU A 391 -15.31 14.98 -38.86
CA GLU A 391 -14.27 15.93 -38.49
C GLU A 391 -14.89 17.16 -37.82
N GLY A 392 -14.11 17.82 -36.95
CA GLY A 392 -14.51 19.07 -36.30
C GLY A 392 -15.31 18.92 -35.01
N ILE A 393 -15.77 17.71 -34.67
CA ILE A 393 -16.47 17.42 -33.40
C ILE A 393 -15.94 16.11 -32.81
N GLU A 394 -15.63 16.09 -31.52
CA GLU A 394 -15.15 14.87 -30.84
C GLU A 394 -16.22 14.23 -29.95
N PRO A 395 -16.41 12.91 -29.99
CA PRO A 395 -17.33 12.25 -29.09
C PRO A 395 -16.75 12.18 -27.68
N VAL A 396 -17.60 12.44 -26.69
CA VAL A 396 -17.35 12.21 -25.26
C VAL A 396 -18.23 11.06 -24.83
N LEU A 397 -17.63 9.88 -24.69
CA LEU A 397 -18.34 8.68 -24.27
C LEU A 397 -18.62 8.77 -22.77
N HIS A 398 -19.89 8.78 -22.37
CA HIS A 398 -20.22 8.54 -20.97
C HIS A 398 -19.98 7.06 -20.69
N TYR A 399 -19.31 6.77 -19.58
CA TYR A 399 -18.94 5.42 -19.23
C TYR A 399 -19.41 5.13 -17.81
N VAL A 400 -20.52 4.38 -17.70
CA VAL A 400 -21.18 4.10 -16.42
C VAL A 400 -20.54 2.90 -15.74
N CYS A 401 -19.97 3.10 -14.56
CA CYS A 401 -19.19 2.07 -13.87
C CYS A 401 -20.06 1.02 -13.14
N ARG A 402 -21.27 1.37 -12.66
CA ARG A 402 -22.12 0.48 -11.84
C ARG A 402 -22.52 -0.84 -12.52
N ASP A 403 -22.63 -0.85 -13.85
CA ASP A 403 -23.17 -1.99 -14.60
C ASP A 403 -22.08 -2.97 -15.08
N ARG A 404 -20.82 -2.77 -14.64
CA ARG A 404 -19.64 -3.48 -15.16
C ARG A 404 -18.73 -3.98 -14.06
N ASN A 405 -18.08 -5.13 -14.29
CA ASN A 405 -16.99 -5.62 -13.44
C ASN A 405 -15.62 -5.05 -13.88
N LEU A 406 -14.59 -5.19 -13.03
CA LEU A 406 -13.27 -4.60 -13.29
C LEU A 406 -12.63 -5.08 -14.61
N LEU A 407 -12.70 -6.37 -14.92
CA LEU A 407 -12.14 -6.93 -16.15
C LEU A 407 -12.85 -6.39 -17.38
N GLY A 408 -14.18 -6.30 -17.34
CA GLY A 408 -14.99 -5.67 -18.38
C GLY A 408 -14.62 -4.19 -18.55
N MET A 409 -14.41 -3.47 -17.45
CA MET A 409 -13.97 -2.07 -17.52
C MET A 409 -12.59 -1.91 -18.16
N GLN A 410 -11.63 -2.76 -17.80
CA GLN A 410 -10.31 -2.74 -18.42
C GLN A 410 -10.38 -3.04 -19.92
N ALA A 411 -11.17 -4.05 -20.32
CA ALA A 411 -11.36 -4.41 -21.71
C ALA A 411 -12.01 -3.28 -22.52
N ASP A 412 -13.08 -2.67 -22.01
CA ASP A 412 -13.80 -1.57 -22.66
C ASP A 412 -12.91 -0.34 -22.82
N LEU A 413 -12.14 0.05 -21.79
CA LEU A 413 -11.24 1.21 -21.85
C LEU A 413 -10.08 1.00 -22.84
N LEU A 414 -9.50 -0.21 -22.86
CA LEU A 414 -8.48 -0.58 -23.85
C LEU A 414 -9.07 -0.57 -25.26
N GLY A 415 -10.28 -1.10 -25.44
CA GLY A 415 -11.00 -1.10 -26.70
C GLY A 415 -11.31 0.32 -27.18
N ALA A 416 -11.83 1.18 -26.32
CA ALA A 416 -12.11 2.58 -26.62
C ALA A 416 -10.84 3.30 -27.11
N TYR A 417 -9.72 3.12 -26.40
CA TYR A 417 -8.45 3.73 -26.81
C TYR A 417 -7.94 3.17 -28.15
N ALA A 418 -8.01 1.84 -28.35
CA ALA A 418 -7.60 1.20 -29.60
C ALA A 418 -8.45 1.66 -30.81
N LEU A 419 -9.74 1.96 -30.58
CA LEU A 419 -10.69 2.44 -31.59
C LEU A 419 -10.65 3.96 -31.79
N GLY A 420 -9.69 4.67 -31.20
CA GLY A 420 -9.51 6.10 -31.41
C GLY A 420 -10.34 7.01 -30.51
N LEU A 421 -11.08 6.47 -29.53
CA LEU A 421 -11.76 7.30 -28.53
C LEU A 421 -10.73 7.86 -27.54
N ARG A 422 -10.80 9.17 -27.31
CA ARG A 422 -9.87 9.89 -26.43
C ARG A 422 -10.57 10.61 -25.28
N ASN A 423 -11.85 10.91 -25.43
CA ASN A 423 -12.63 11.63 -24.43
C ASN A 423 -13.67 10.69 -23.83
N LEU A 424 -13.55 10.45 -22.52
CA LEU A 424 -14.51 9.67 -21.74
C LEU A 424 -14.93 10.48 -20.52
N LEU A 425 -16.22 10.44 -20.21
CA LEU A 425 -16.78 10.93 -18.96
C LEU A 425 -17.12 9.72 -18.10
N LEU A 426 -16.30 9.46 -17.08
CA LEU A 426 -16.52 8.35 -16.16
C LEU A 426 -17.59 8.74 -15.14
N ILE A 427 -18.64 7.94 -15.04
CA ILE A 427 -19.80 8.22 -14.17
C ILE A 427 -20.01 7.00 -13.29
N THR A 428 -20.22 7.21 -11.99
CA THR A 428 -20.57 6.13 -11.05
C THR A 428 -21.90 5.47 -11.42
N GLY A 429 -22.84 6.25 -11.95
CA GLY A 429 -24.25 5.92 -12.13
C GLY A 429 -25.09 6.44 -10.96
N ASP A 430 -26.40 6.58 -11.16
CA ASP A 430 -27.32 6.89 -10.05
C ASP A 430 -27.37 5.67 -9.10
N PRO A 431 -27.32 5.86 -7.77
CA PRO A 431 -27.61 4.78 -6.84
C PRO A 431 -29.03 4.26 -7.07
N PRO A 432 -29.27 2.94 -6.91
CA PRO A 432 -30.60 2.34 -7.09
C PRO A 432 -31.66 2.92 -6.15
#